data_AF-A0A1I4LP14-F1
#
_entry.id   AF-A0A1I4LP14-F1
#
_cell.length_a   1.000
_cell.length_b   1.000
_cell.length_c   1.000
_cell.angle_alpha   90.00
_cell.angle_beta   90.00
_cell.angle_gamma   90.00
#
_symmetry.space_group_name_H-M   'P 1'
#
loop_
_entity.id
_entity.type
_entity.pdbx_description
1 polymer ?
#
loop_
_entity_poly.entity_id
_entity_poly.type
_entity_poly.pdbx_seq_one_letter_code
_entity_poly.pdbx_strand_id
1 'polypeptide(L)'
;MNDYFTPTQSDVIGETMIDAKQAAAALRLPYYWFADHSMRAKYRIPHYLMGGLVRYRLSELSVWAARNQSVQQREQREVEQFLEEDK
;
A
#
# COMPACT_ATOMS: atom_id res chain seq x y z
N MET A 1 31.00 8.63 -14.64
CA MET A 1 29.65 8.64 -14.06
C MET A 1 29.23 7.18 -13.93
N ASN A 2 29.22 6.64 -12.71
CA ASN A 2 28.74 5.28 -12.48
C ASN A 2 27.26 5.37 -12.15
N ASP A 3 26.42 5.04 -13.12
CA ASP A 3 25.01 4.76 -12.92
C ASP A 3 24.89 3.47 -12.11
N TYR A 4 24.83 3.62 -10.78
CA TYR A 4 24.39 2.56 -9.89
C TYR A 4 22.91 2.29 -10.13
N PHE A 5 22.59 1.63 -11.24
CA PHE A 5 21.30 1.00 -11.43
C PHE A 5 21.23 -0.12 -10.40
N THR A 6 20.57 0.17 -9.29
CA THR A 6 20.33 -0.77 -8.20
C THR A 6 19.73 -2.04 -8.78
N PRO A 7 20.23 -3.24 -8.42
CA PRO A 7 19.50 -4.46 -8.73
C PRO A 7 18.14 -4.34 -8.05
N THR A 8 17.10 -4.30 -8.88
CA THR A 8 15.71 -4.48 -8.47
C THR A 8 15.64 -5.84 -7.79
N GLN A 9 15.61 -5.80 -6.46
CA GLN A 9 15.53 -6.93 -5.55
C GLN A 9 14.13 -7.55 -5.64
N SER A 10 13.77 -8.09 -6.80
CA SER A 10 12.48 -8.72 -7.07
C SER A 10 12.56 -10.22 -7.29
N ASP A 11 13.75 -10.84 -7.25
CA ASP A 11 13.94 -12.23 -7.70
C ASP A 11 14.53 -13.20 -6.66
N VAL A 12 14.19 -13.07 -5.38
CA VAL A 12 14.54 -14.13 -4.41
C VAL A 12 13.42 -14.38 -3.42
N ILE A 13 12.51 -15.25 -3.84
CA ILE A 13 11.69 -16.20 -3.04
C ILE A 13 11.82 -15.98 -1.51
N GLY A 14 11.08 -14.97 -1.04
CA GLY A 14 11.00 -14.53 0.34
C GLY A 14 10.03 -13.36 0.33
N GLU A 15 8.98 -13.41 1.12
CA GLU A 15 7.84 -12.49 1.01
C GLU A 15 8.30 -11.02 0.97
N THR A 16 7.99 -10.32 -0.13
CA THR A 16 8.39 -8.92 -0.32
C THR A 16 7.65 -8.03 0.67
N MET A 17 8.36 -7.61 1.71
CA MET A 17 7.89 -6.67 2.73
C MET A 17 8.06 -5.25 2.21
N ILE A 18 6.96 -4.58 1.89
CA ILE A 18 6.95 -3.21 1.37
C ILE A 18 6.56 -2.22 2.46
N ASP A 19 6.99 -0.97 2.31
CA ASP A 19 6.60 0.13 3.21
C ASP A 19 5.20 0.68 2.88
N ALA A 20 4.73 1.65 3.69
CA ALA A 20 3.42 2.27 3.51
C ALA A 20 3.28 3.03 2.17
N LYS A 21 4.36 3.64 1.65
CA LYS A 21 4.33 4.38 0.38
C LYS A 21 4.25 3.42 -0.80
N GLN A 22 5.04 2.36 -0.75
CA GLN A 22 5.05 1.29 -1.73
C GLN A 22 3.72 0.55 -1.72
N ALA A 23 3.13 0.27 -0.56
CA ALA A 23 1.81 -0.34 -0.44
C ALA A 23 0.70 0.53 -1.07
N ALA A 24 0.73 1.83 -0.77
CA ALA A 24 -0.16 2.80 -1.37
C ALA A 24 -0.01 2.85 -2.90
N ALA A 25 1.22 2.88 -3.40
CA ALA A 25 1.50 2.88 -4.83
C ALA A 25 1.08 1.57 -5.52
N ALA A 26 1.34 0.42 -4.91
CA ALA A 26 1.03 -0.90 -5.46
C ALA A 26 -0.48 -1.14 -5.59
N LEU A 27 -1.27 -0.65 -4.63
CA LEU A 27 -2.73 -0.81 -4.64
C LEU A 27 -3.47 0.42 -5.19
N ARG A 28 -2.77 1.52 -5.50
CA ARG A 28 -3.35 2.83 -5.83
C ARG A 28 -4.36 3.27 -4.77
N LEU A 29 -3.94 3.19 -3.51
CA LEU A 29 -4.73 3.59 -2.36
C LEU A 29 -4.08 4.76 -1.64
N PRO A 30 -4.85 5.52 -0.83
CA PRO A 30 -4.30 6.67 -0.14
C PRO A 30 -3.22 6.28 0.87
N TYR A 31 -2.10 7.01 0.89
CA TYR A 31 -0.99 6.73 1.81
C TYR A 31 -1.40 6.71 3.28
N TYR A 32 -2.33 7.59 3.68
CA TYR A 32 -2.78 7.69 5.07
C TYR A 32 -3.48 6.41 5.56
N TRP A 33 -4.02 5.56 4.68
CA TRP A 33 -4.55 4.23 5.07
C TRP A 33 -3.48 3.34 5.67
N PHE A 34 -2.24 3.43 5.17
CA PHE A 34 -1.10 2.65 5.62
C PHE A 34 -0.24 3.40 6.64
N ALA A 35 -0.36 4.71 6.74
CA ALA A 35 0.40 5.53 7.70
C ALA A 35 -0.32 5.70 9.05
N ASP A 36 -1.65 5.80 9.06
CA ASP A 36 -2.45 5.93 10.28
C ASP A 36 -2.85 4.56 10.84
N HIS A 37 -2.67 4.36 12.15
CA HIS A 37 -3.07 3.13 12.83
C HIS A 37 -4.59 2.94 12.83
N SER A 38 -5.35 4.03 12.97
CA SER A 38 -6.81 4.01 13.07
C SER A 38 -7.45 3.51 11.77
N MET A 39 -6.94 3.99 10.63
CA MET A 39 -7.41 3.56 9.31
C MET A 39 -7.05 2.10 9.03
N ARG A 40 -5.83 1.66 9.37
CA ARG A 40 -5.44 0.25 9.25
C ARG A 40 -6.35 -0.67 10.04
N ALA A 41 -6.68 -0.30 11.27
CA ALA A 41 -7.58 -1.07 12.12
C ALA A 41 -9.00 -1.09 11.55
N LYS A 42 -9.52 0.06 11.09
CA LYS A 42 -10.85 0.21 10.49
C LYS A 42 -11.03 -0.70 9.27
N TYR A 43 -10.06 -0.68 8.35
CA TYR A 43 -10.10 -1.46 7.10
C TYR A 43 -9.47 -2.85 7.23
N ARG A 44 -9.03 -3.23 8.44
CA ARG A 44 -8.34 -4.50 8.76
C ARG A 44 -7.22 -4.84 7.79
N ILE A 45 -6.37 -3.85 7.50
CA ILE A 45 -5.24 -3.99 6.57
C ILE A 45 -4.18 -4.89 7.24
N PRO A 46 -3.77 -6.01 6.61
CA PRO A 46 -2.71 -6.87 7.13
C PRO A 46 -1.40 -6.10 7.29
N HIS A 47 -0.83 -6.07 8.50
CA HIS A 47 0.41 -5.33 8.78
C HIS A 47 1.31 -6.11 9.72
N TYR A 48 2.62 -5.88 9.61
CA TYR A 48 3.64 -6.55 10.40
C TYR A 48 4.58 -5.53 11.03
N LEU A 49 4.95 -5.77 12.28
CA LEU A 49 5.98 -4.99 12.96
C LEU A 49 7.32 -5.71 12.82
N MET A 50 8.24 -5.09 12.07
CA MET A 50 9.59 -5.58 11.86
C MET A 50 10.56 -4.57 12.45
N GLY A 51 11.11 -4.87 13.63
CA GLY A 51 12.02 -3.96 14.35
C GLY A 51 11.39 -2.60 14.69
N GLY A 52 10.07 -2.56 14.93
CA GLY A 52 9.32 -1.33 15.24
C GLY A 52 8.79 -0.58 14.00
N LEU A 53 9.14 -1.01 12.79
CA LEU A 53 8.59 -0.45 11.55
C LEU A 53 7.40 -1.27 11.07
N VAL A 54 6.33 -0.58 10.68
CA VAL A 54 5.19 -1.20 10.03
C VAL A 54 5.57 -1.53 8.60
N ARG A 55 5.51 -2.83 8.25
CA ARG A 55 5.72 -3.34 6.90
C ARG A 55 4.55 -4.20 6.46
N TYR A 56 4.37 -4.30 5.14
CA TYR A 56 3.25 -4.99 4.52
C TYR A 56 3.74 -6.10 3.60
N ARG A 57 3.10 -7.27 3.66
CA ARG A 57 3.34 -8.32 2.66
C ARG A 57 2.55 -8.01 1.41
N LEU A 58 3.23 -7.88 0.28
CA LEU A 58 2.57 -7.59 -0.99
C LEU A 58 1.52 -8.66 -1.34
N SER A 59 1.83 -9.95 -1.14
CA SER A 59 0.91 -11.07 -1.41
C SER A 59 -0.40 -10.97 -0.62
N GLU A 60 -0.33 -10.63 0.67
CA GLU A 60 -1.53 -10.47 1.49
C GLU A 60 -2.31 -9.20 1.15
N LEU A 61 -1.60 -8.10 0.87
CA LEU A 61 -2.22 -6.87 0.41
C LEU A 61 -2.99 -7.10 -0.89
N SER A 62 -2.45 -7.83 -1.85
CA SER A 62 -3.14 -8.18 -3.09
C SER A 62 -4.40 -9.02 -2.84
N VAL A 63 -4.33 -10.03 -1.96
CA VAL A 63 -5.50 -10.85 -1.61
C VAL A 63 -6.55 -10.05 -0.84
N TRP A 64 -6.13 -9.23 0.11
CA TRP A 64 -7.01 -8.33 0.86
C TRP A 64 -7.69 -7.34 -0.09
N ALA A 65 -6.94 -6.77 -1.04
CA ALA A 65 -7.47 -5.84 -2.02
C ALA A 65 -8.53 -6.53 -2.91
N ALA A 66 -8.26 -7.74 -3.39
CA ALA A 66 -9.24 -8.50 -4.16
C ALA A 66 -10.54 -8.78 -3.37
N ARG A 67 -10.44 -8.98 -2.06
CA ARG A 67 -11.62 -9.22 -1.18
C ARG A 67 -12.36 -7.94 -0.81
N ASN A 68 -11.67 -6.81 -0.70
CA ASN A 68 -12.20 -5.52 -0.24
C ASN A 68 -12.33 -4.51 -1.39
N GLN A 69 -12.56 -4.97 -2.62
CA GLN A 69 -12.70 -4.11 -3.81
C GLN A 69 -13.79 -3.05 -3.65
N SER A 70 -14.87 -3.34 -2.92
CA SER A 70 -15.96 -2.38 -2.67
C SER A 70 -15.51 -1.18 -1.83
N VAL A 71 -14.67 -1.41 -0.83
CA VAL A 71 -14.11 -0.36 0.03
C VAL A 71 -13.15 0.51 -0.78
N GLN A 72 -12.35 -0.11 -1.66
CA GLN A 72 -11.45 0.62 -2.54
C GLN A 72 -12.18 1.47 -3.56
N GLN A 73 -13.23 0.95 -4.21
CA GLN A 73 -13.99 1.71 -5.21
C GLN A 73 -14.67 2.94 -4.62
N ARG A 74 -15.23 2.83 -3.41
CA ARG A 74 -15.89 3.97 -2.77
C ARG A 74 -14.91 5.11 -2.50
N GLU A 75 -13.73 4.77 -2.02
CA GLU A 75 -12.76 5.77 -1.56
C GLU A 75 -11.88 6.28 -2.72
N GLN A 76 -11.64 5.46 -3.74
CA GLN A 76 -11.07 5.94 -5.02
C GLN A 76 -11.96 6.98 -5.66
N ARG A 77 -13.29 6.77 -5.68
CA ARG A 77 -14.24 7.78 -6.19
C ARG A 77 -14.23 9.06 -5.37
N GLU A 78 -14.16 8.97 -4.05
CA GLU A 78 -14.09 10.15 -3.18
C GLU A 78 -12.76 10.91 -3.43
N VAL A 79 -11.63 10.22 -3.52
CA VAL A 79 -10.33 10.85 -3.82
C VAL A 79 -10.26 11.44 -5.23
N GLU A 80 -10.83 10.76 -6.23
CA GLU A 80 -10.94 11.28 -7.60
C GLU A 80 -11.82 12.53 -7.66
N GLN A 81 -12.97 12.53 -6.96
CA GLN A 81 -13.84 13.72 -6.86
C GLN A 81 -13.14 14.91 -6.20
N PHE A 82 -12.32 14.68 -5.16
CA PHE A 82 -11.55 15.75 -4.51
C PHE A 82 -10.40 16.29 -5.38
N LEU A 83 -9.88 15.50 -6.34
CA LEU A 83 -8.83 15.94 -7.26
C LEU A 83 -9.37 16.69 -8.49
N GLU A 84 -10.65 16.51 -8.81
CA GLU A 84 -11.29 17.10 -10.00
C GLU A 84 -11.98 18.45 -9.71
N GLU A 85 -12.16 18.83 -8.44
CA GLU A 85 -12.85 20.07 -8.03
C GLU A 85 -11.92 21.31 -7.92
N ASP A 86 -10.61 21.17 -8.16
CA ASP A 86 -9.59 22.24 -8.08
C ASP A 86 -9.01 22.59 -9.47
N LYS A 87 -9.87 22.70 -10.50
CA LYS A 87 -9.48 23.10 -11.87
C LYS A 87 -10.29 24.26 -12.42
#